data_AF-A0A6V7K6L3-F1
#
_entry.id   AF-A0A6V7K6L3-F1
#
_cell.length_a   1.000
_cell.length_b   1.000
_cell.length_c   1.000
_cell.angle_alpha   90.00
_cell.angle_beta   90.00
_cell.angle_gamma   90.00
#
_symmetry.space_group_name_H-M   'P 1'
#
loop_
_entity.id
_entity.type
_entity.pdbx_description
1 polymer ?
#
loop_
_entity_poly.entity_id
_entity_poly.type
_entity_poly.pdbx_seq_one_letter_code
_entity_poly.pdbx_strand_id
1 'polypeptide(L)' 'ALQPPGWCKEWHCGVRVTKSGRLVGFISAIPATLRVYD' A
#
# COMPACT_ATOMS: atom_id res chain seq x y z
N ALA A 1 -4.89 2.47 9.61
CA ALA A 1 -5.56 1.81 8.47
C ALA A 1 -4.63 0.87 7.69
N LEU A 2 -3.44 1.32 7.25
CA LEU A 2 -2.59 0.56 6.30
C LEU A 2 -1.71 -0.55 6.90
N GLN A 3 -1.72 -0.74 8.22
CA GLN A 3 -0.89 -1.71 8.92
C GLN A 3 -1.72 -2.66 9.80
N PRO A 4 -2.74 -3.34 9.25
CA PRO A 4 -3.41 -4.40 10.01
C PRO A 4 -2.46 -5.59 10.21
N PRO A 5 -2.75 -6.53 11.13
CA PRO A 5 -1.99 -7.76 11.25
C PRO A 5 -1.79 -8.46 9.88
N GLY A 6 -0.56 -8.89 9.60
CA GLY A 6 -0.20 -9.52 8.32
C GLY A 6 0.11 -8.56 7.16
N TRP A 7 0.16 -7.25 7.39
CA TRP A 7 0.59 -6.30 6.36
C TRP A 7 2.06 -6.50 5.94
N CYS A 8 2.36 -6.23 4.66
CA CYS A 8 3.72 -6.23 4.13
C CYS A 8 4.15 -4.82 3.72
N LYS A 9 5.38 -4.43 4.07
CA LYS A 9 5.97 -3.13 3.71
C LYS A 9 6.10 -2.92 2.20
N GLU A 10 6.34 -3.99 1.45
CA GLU A 10 6.47 -3.96 -0.01
C GLU A 10 5.18 -3.56 -0.71
N TRP A 11 4.04 -3.66 -0.05
CA TRP A 11 2.74 -3.27 -0.61
C TRP A 11 2.48 -1.78 -0.53
N HIS A 12 3.35 -1.00 0.10
CA HIS A 12 3.26 0.46 0.20
C HIS A 12 4.22 1.08 -0.80
N CYS A 13 3.74 1.29 -2.02
CA CYS A 13 4.55 1.78 -3.13
C CYS A 13 4.36 3.29 -3.31
N GLY A 14 5.45 4.05 -3.25
CA GLY A 14 5.47 5.50 -3.49
C GLY A 14 6.36 5.87 -4.68
N VAL A 15 5.89 6.78 -5.54
CA VAL A 15 6.66 7.30 -6.68
C VAL A 15 7.17 8.69 -6.34
N ARG A 16 8.50 8.90 -6.45
CA ARG A 16 9.16 10.17 -6.16
C ARG A 16 9.91 10.70 -7.37
N VAL A 17 9.93 12.02 -7.54
CA VAL A 17 10.78 12.68 -8.53
C VAL A 17 12.24 12.56 -8.09
N THR A 18 13.10 11.97 -8.92
CA THR A 18 14.49 11.65 -8.58
C THR A 18 15.28 12.88 -8.11
N LYS A 19 15.12 14.03 -8.77
CA LYS A 19 15.90 15.24 -8.49
C LYS A 19 15.48 15.97 -7.21
N SER A 20 14.19 16.02 -6.91
CA SER A 20 13.65 16.80 -5.79
C SER A 20 13.20 15.94 -4.60
N GLY A 21 13.11 14.62 -4.77
CA GLY A 21 12.56 13.70 -3.77
C GLY A 21 11.06 13.86 -3.52
N ARG A 22 10.39 14.79 -4.22
CA ARG A 22 8.97 15.08 -4.04
C ARG A 22 8.12 13.85 -4.39
N LEU A 23 7.22 13.49 -3.48
CA LEU A 23 6.24 12.44 -3.70
C LEU A 23 5.20 12.91 -4.72
N VAL A 24 4.94 12.07 -5.74
CA VAL A 24 3.99 12.39 -6.82
C VAL A 24 2.89 11.34 -6.98
N GLY A 25 3.00 10.20 -6.30
CA GLY A 25 1.97 9.18 -6.31
C GLY A 25 2.20 8.14 -5.22
N PHE A 26 1.11 7.49 -4.79
CA PHE A 26 1.12 6.45 -3.77
C PHE A 26 0.03 5.42 -4.05
N ILE A 27 0.34 4.14 -3.88
CA ILE A 27 -0.62 3.03 -3.85
C ILE A 27 -0.29 2.11 -2.68
N SER A 28 -1.32 1.57 -2.04
CA SER A 28 -1.18 0.65 -0.91
C SER A 28 -2.12 -0.54 -1.04
N ALA A 29 -1.69 -1.71 -0.59
CA ALA A 29 -2.58 -2.84 -0.32
C ALA A 29 -2.56 -3.23 1.16
N ILE A 30 -3.65 -3.85 1.61
CA ILE A 30 -3.79 -4.46 2.95
C ILE A 30 -4.39 -5.86 2.79
N PRO A 31 -4.05 -6.82 3.67
CA PRO A 31 -4.65 -8.15 3.64
C PRO A 31 -6.10 -8.07 4.09
N ALA A 32 -6.99 -8.77 3.38
CA ALA A 32 -8.39 -8.91 3.74
C ALA A 32 -8.91 -10.27 3.27
N THR A 33 -9.59 -11.00 4.16
CA THR A 33 -10.33 -12.21 3.81
C THR A 33 -11.79 -11.84 3.64
N LEU A 34 -12.33 -12.01 2.42
CA LEU A 34 -13.71 -11.69 2.10
C LEU A 34 -14.50 -12.98 1.84
N ARG A 35 -15.66 -13.14 2.47
CA ARG A 35 -16.64 -14.17 2.11
C ARG A 35 -17.51 -13.62 0.98
N VAL A 36 -17.38 -14.20 -0.21
CA VAL A 36 -18.04 -13.68 -1.42
C VAL A 36 -19.40 -14.35 -1.67
N TYR A 37 -19.62 -15.51 -1.05
CA TYR A 37 -20.86 -16.30 -1.15
C TYR A 37 -21.16 -16.97 0.19
N ASP A 38 -22.43 -17.33 0.40
CA ASP A 38 -22.84 -18.17 1.52
C ASP A 38 -22.45 -19.64 1.30
#